data_AF-A0A844DTM0-F1
#
_entry.id   AF-A0A844DTM0-F1
#
_cell.length_a   1.000
_cell.length_b   1.000
_cell.length_c   1.000
_cell.angle_alpha   90.00
_cell.angle_beta   90.00
_cell.angle_gamma   90.00
#
_symmetry.space_group_name_H-M   'P 1'
#
loop_
_entity.id
_entity.type
_entity.pdbx_description
1 polymer ?
#
loop_
_entity_poly.entity_id
_entity_poly.type
_entity_poly.pdbx_seq_one_letter_code
_entity_poly.pdbx_strand_id
1 'polypeptide(L)'
;MHKTIWIPQIFYDTIWTRNRHTVNFRVKLDRINTSPFKDTECCNCVVLPLCMGGCTYCRLNKNKFCIPEKYFLDKYINKLYTEALSHKGASRP
;
A
#
# COMPACT_ATOMS: atom_id res chain seq x y z
N MET A 1 20.10 -40.86 12.32
CA MET A 1 18.77 -40.24 12.10
C MET A 1 18.65 -39.03 13.01
N HIS A 2 18.65 -37.81 12.49
CA HIS A 2 17.99 -36.66 13.14
C HIS A 2 17.69 -35.63 12.05
N LYS A 3 16.40 -35.52 11.72
CA LYS A 3 15.83 -34.47 10.88
C LYS A 3 15.77 -33.20 11.73
N THR A 4 16.40 -32.12 11.30
CA THR A 4 16.17 -30.78 11.86
C THR A 4 15.84 -29.83 10.72
N ILE A 5 14.55 -29.84 10.42
CA ILE A 5 13.66 -28.72 10.07
C ILE A 5 14.39 -27.44 9.66
N TRP A 6 14.31 -27.13 8.36
CA TRP A 6 14.60 -25.81 7.80
C TRP A 6 13.67 -24.78 8.44
N ILE A 7 14.22 -23.91 9.29
CA ILE A 7 13.51 -22.81 9.94
C ILE A 7 13.30 -21.69 8.90
N PRO A 8 12.06 -21.41 8.44
CA PRO A 8 11.77 -20.35 7.46
C PRO A 8 11.74 -18.94 8.08
N GLN A 9 12.15 -18.78 9.34
CA GLN A 9 11.99 -17.54 10.10
C GLN A 9 13.02 -16.46 9.71
N ILE A 10 14.23 -16.86 9.30
CA ILE A 10 15.33 -15.91 9.04
C ILE A 10 15.05 -15.05 7.79
N PHE A 11 14.25 -15.55 6.84
CA PHE A 11 13.95 -14.83 5.60
C PHE A 11 12.91 -13.72 5.81
N TYR A 12 11.92 -13.93 6.67
CA TYR A 12 10.89 -12.91 6.93
C TYR A 12 11.44 -11.74 7.76
N ASP A 13 12.36 -12.02 8.68
CA ASP A 13 12.93 -10.97 9.52
C ASP A 13 13.97 -10.11 8.77
N THR A 14 14.77 -10.68 7.87
CA THR A 14 15.88 -9.94 7.23
C THR A 14 15.46 -8.96 6.14
N ILE A 15 14.25 -9.07 5.56
CA ILE A 15 13.74 -8.09 4.59
C ILE A 15 12.99 -6.94 5.29
N TRP A 16 12.29 -7.22 6.41
CA TRP A 16 11.48 -6.22 7.12
C TRP A 16 12.16 -5.56 8.32
N THR A 17 13.28 -6.08 8.83
CA THR A 17 13.98 -5.52 10.00
C THR A 17 15.29 -4.78 9.67
N ARG A 18 15.83 -4.91 8.46
CA ARG A 18 17.19 -4.44 8.12
C ARG A 18 17.37 -2.92 8.07
N ASN A 19 16.33 -2.12 8.34
CA ASN A 19 16.42 -0.66 8.38
C ASN A 19 15.73 -0.03 9.60
N ARG A 20 15.61 -0.77 10.72
CA ARG A 20 14.99 -0.23 11.95
C ARG A 20 15.96 0.56 12.84
N HIS A 21 17.27 0.31 12.76
CA HIS A 21 18.27 0.90 13.66
C HIS A 21 18.97 2.16 13.13
N THR A 22 18.79 2.53 11.86
CA THR A 22 19.45 3.68 11.20
C THR A 22 18.48 4.77 10.77
N VAL A 23 17.20 4.68 11.16
CA VAL A 23 16.27 5.80 10.94
C VAL A 23 16.54 6.88 11.97
N ASN A 24 17.09 8.00 11.50
CA ASN A 24 17.33 9.21 12.28
C ASN A 24 16.08 9.51 13.14
N PHE A 25 16.23 9.66 14.46
CA PHE A 25 15.13 9.84 15.41
C PHE A 25 14.14 10.93 14.98
N ARG A 26 14.65 11.98 14.32
CA ARG A 26 13.85 13.06 13.72
C ARG A 26 12.86 12.57 12.65
N VAL A 27 13.29 11.68 11.76
CA VAL A 27 12.44 11.07 10.72
C VAL A 27 11.34 10.21 11.34
N LYS A 28 11.61 9.57 12.49
CA LYS A 28 10.62 8.76 13.21
C LYS A 28 9.50 9.62 13.82
N LEU A 29 9.84 10.77 14.38
CA LEU A 29 8.88 11.75 14.91
C LEU A 29 8.02 12.35 13.78
N ASP A 30 8.65 12.73 12.66
CA ASP A 30 7.92 13.29 11.53
C ASP A 30 6.89 12.31 10.97
N ARG A 31 7.19 11.00 10.95
CA ARG A 31 6.22 9.95 10.54
C ARG A 31 4.98 9.90 11.43
N ILE A 32 5.15 9.99 12.75
CA ILE A 32 4.05 9.90 13.72
C ILE A 32 3.18 11.17 13.64
N ASN A 33 3.80 12.33 13.43
CA ASN A 33 3.11 13.62 13.41
C ASN A 33 2.46 13.94 12.05
N THR A 34 2.83 13.21 10.99
CA THR A 34 2.28 13.38 9.64
C THR A 34 0.90 12.74 9.56
N SER A 35 -0.14 13.57 9.61
CA SER A 35 -1.52 13.15 9.42
C SER A 35 -1.99 13.48 8.00
N PRO A 36 -2.61 12.53 7.27
CA PRO A 36 -3.24 12.83 5.98
C PRO A 36 -4.47 13.73 6.11
N PHE A 37 -5.10 13.79 7.28
CA PHE A 37 -6.30 14.62 7.51
C PHE A 37 -5.99 16.12 7.61
N LYS A 38 -4.71 16.49 7.67
CA LYS A 38 -4.27 17.89 7.60
C LYS A 38 -4.09 18.38 6.16
N ASP A 39 -4.20 17.48 5.19
CA ASP A 39 -3.93 17.74 3.77
C ASP A 39 -5.24 17.75 3.00
N THR A 40 -5.57 18.90 2.39
CA THR A 40 -6.84 19.09 1.67
C THR A 40 -6.95 18.19 0.44
N GLU A 41 -5.83 17.86 -0.22
CA GLU A 41 -5.84 16.92 -1.34
C GLU A 41 -6.21 15.52 -0.86
N CYS A 42 -5.62 15.10 0.26
CA CYS A 42 -5.92 13.80 0.86
C CYS A 42 -7.37 13.71 1.35
N CYS A 43 -7.88 14.74 2.04
CA CYS A 43 -9.25 14.77 2.54
C CYS A 43 -10.30 14.65 1.42
N ASN A 44 -9.99 15.16 0.23
CA ASN A 44 -10.86 15.08 -0.95
C ASN A 44 -10.58 13.85 -1.82
N CYS A 45 -9.66 12.96 -1.42
CA CYS A 45 -9.25 11.81 -2.21
C CYS A 45 -10.11 10.59 -1.88
N VAL A 46 -10.82 10.06 -2.88
CA VAL A 46 -11.69 8.88 -2.72
C VAL A 46 -10.95 7.62 -2.24
N VAL A 47 -9.65 7.51 -2.55
CA VAL A 47 -8.82 6.37 -2.14
C VAL A 47 -8.10 6.59 -0.80
N LEU A 48 -8.35 7.70 -0.09
CA LEU A 48 -7.74 7.95 1.23
C LEU A 48 -7.97 6.81 2.23
N PRO A 49 -9.17 6.20 2.34
CA PRO A 49 -9.39 5.08 3.25
C PRO A 49 -8.50 3.87 2.96
N LEU A 50 -8.04 3.73 1.71
CA LEU A 50 -7.18 2.63 1.27
C LEU A 50 -5.69 2.99 1.41
N CYS A 51 -5.31 4.22 1.07
CA CYS A 51 -3.91 4.65 1.00
C CYS A 51 -3.38 5.25 2.31
N MET A 52 -4.25 5.72 3.20
CA MET A 52 -3.92 6.38 4.47
C MET A 52 -2.95 7.58 4.32
N GLY A 53 -2.95 8.26 3.18
CA GLY A 53 -2.01 9.35 2.87
C GLY A 53 -0.76 8.93 2.10
N GLY A 54 -0.71 7.70 1.62
CA GLY A 54 0.39 7.18 0.80
C GLY A 54 1.64 6.86 1.61
N CYS A 55 2.78 6.72 0.91
CA CYS A 55 4.02 6.32 1.55
C CYS A 55 4.65 7.47 2.35
N THR A 56 4.66 7.37 3.67
CA THR A 56 5.24 8.40 4.56
C THR A 56 6.72 8.65 4.26
N TYR A 57 7.49 7.61 3.89
CA TYR A 57 8.89 7.78 3.48
C TYR A 57 9.02 8.68 2.24
N CYS A 58 8.22 8.41 1.20
CA CYS A 58 8.24 9.21 -0.03
C CYS A 58 7.80 10.66 0.26
N ARG A 59 6.79 10.84 1.12
CA ARG A 59 6.31 12.16 1.52
C ARG A 59 7.39 13.00 2.20
N LEU A 60 8.13 12.41 3.15
CA LEU A 60 9.23 13.09 3.83
C LEU A 60 10.40 13.42 2.89
N ASN A 61 10.64 12.55 1.91
CA ASN A 61 11.67 12.76 0.89
C ASN A 61 11.19 13.61 -0.30
N LYS A 62 10.01 14.24 -0.22
CA LYS A 62 9.40 15.06 -1.28
C LYS A 62 9.28 14.35 -2.64
N ASN A 63 9.16 13.02 -2.61
CA ASN A 63 8.93 12.18 -3.78
C ASN A 63 7.43 11.93 -3.99
N LYS A 64 7.06 11.41 -5.18
CA LYS A 64 5.69 10.94 -5.44
C LYS A 64 5.30 9.90 -4.37
N PHE A 65 4.22 10.16 -3.64
CA PHE A 65 3.79 9.34 -2.50
C PHE A 65 2.39 8.72 -2.67
N CYS A 66 1.58 9.22 -3.61
CA CYS A 66 0.26 8.67 -3.90
C CYS A 66 0.37 7.25 -4.47
N ILE A 67 -0.53 6.37 -4.04
CA ILE A 67 -0.63 5.03 -4.61
C ILE A 67 -1.18 5.09 -6.05
N PRO A 68 -0.74 4.20 -6.95
CA PRO A 68 -1.18 4.17 -8.34
C PRO A 68 -2.71 4.12 -8.54
N GLU A 69 -3.42 3.45 -7.65
CA GLU A 69 -4.88 3.24 -7.66
C GLU A 69 -5.64 4.56 -7.75
N LYS A 70 -5.09 5.65 -7.17
CA LYS A 70 -5.64 7.01 -7.32
C LYS A 70 -5.95 7.39 -8.77
N TYR A 71 -5.15 6.89 -9.73
CA TYR A 71 -5.23 7.29 -11.13
C TYR A 71 -5.94 6.28 -12.04
N PHE A 72 -6.10 5.03 -11.61
CA PHE A 72 -6.65 3.97 -12.46
C PHE A 72 -7.83 3.20 -11.86
N LEU A 73 -8.20 3.44 -10.59
CA LEU A 73 -9.25 2.67 -9.92
C LEU A 73 -10.56 2.64 -10.71
N ASP A 74 -10.99 3.77 -11.26
CA ASP A 74 -12.21 3.84 -12.07
C ASP A 74 -12.13 2.96 -13.33
N LYS A 75 -10.98 2.98 -14.02
CA LYS A 75 -10.75 2.13 -15.19
C LYS A 75 -10.78 0.65 -14.82
N TYR A 76 -10.19 0.32 -13.68
CA TYR A 76 -10.16 -1.04 -13.17
C TYR A 76 -11.57 -1.56 -12.81
N ILE A 77 -12.36 -0.75 -12.10
CA ILE A 77 -13.76 -1.09 -11.75
C ILE A 77 -14.59 -1.29 -13.02
N ASN A 78 -14.50 -0.37 -13.98
CA ASN A 78 -15.23 -0.49 -15.24
C ASN A 78 -14.86 -1.77 -16.00
N LYS A 79 -13.57 -2.12 -16.04
CA LYS A 79 -13.10 -3.36 -16.65
C LYS A 79 -13.75 -4.59 -15.96
N LEU A 80 -13.65 -4.68 -14.64
CA LEU A 80 -14.24 -5.79 -13.87
C LEU A 80 -15.76 -5.90 -14.08
N TYR A 81 -16.44 -4.75 -14.11
CA TYR A 81 -17.89 -4.70 -14.36
C TYR A 81 -18.24 -5.20 -15.76
N THR A 82 -17.50 -4.78 -16.78
CA THR A 82 -17.72 -5.22 -18.18
C THR A 82 -17.46 -6.72 -18.35
N GLU A 83 -16.43 -7.27 -17.72
CA GLU A 83 -16.14 -8.70 -17.70
C GLU A 83 -17.26 -9.47 -16.98
N ALA A 84 -17.74 -8.98 -15.85
CA ALA A 84 -18.85 -9.62 -15.14
C ALA A 84 -20.15 -9.65 -15.97
N LEU A 85 -20.39 -8.64 -16.81
CA LEU A 85 -21.54 -8.62 -17.73
C LEU A 85 -21.37 -9.59 -18.90
N SER A 86 -20.18 -9.68 -19.50
CA SER A 86 -19.94 -10.60 -20.62
C SER A 86 -20.05 -12.07 -20.19
N HIS A 87 -19.61 -12.42 -18.97
CA HIS A 87 -19.74 -13.77 -18.43
C HIS A 87 -21.18 -14.16 -18.07
N LYS A 88 -22.05 -13.20 -17.72
CA LYS A 88 -23.48 -13.47 -17.43
C LYS A 88 -24.31 -13.80 -18.68
N GLY A 89 -23.82 -13.48 -19.88
CA GLY A 89 -24.47 -13.84 -21.14
C GLY A 89 -24.19 -15.27 -21.62
N ALA A 90 -23.10 -15.90 -21.13
CA ALA A 90 -22.66 -17.22 -21.57
C ALA A 90 -23.15 -18.39 -20.69
N SER A 91 -23.84 -18.10 -19.58
CA SER A 91 -24.34 -19.08 -18.61
C SER A 91 -25.86 -19.16 -18.53
N ARG A 92 -26.57 -18.92 -19.63
CA ARG A 92 -28.02 -19.18 -19.74
C ARG A 92 -28.25 -20.52 -20.47
N PRO A 93 -28.75 -21.58 -19.80
CA PRO A 93 -29.39 -22.70 -20.48
C PRO A 93 -30.70 -22.28 -21.15
#